data_AF-A0A661TQG3-F1
#
_entry.id   AF-A0A661TQG3-F1
#
_cell.length_a   1.000
_cell.length_b   1.000
_cell.length_c   1.000
_cell.angle_alpha   90.00
_cell.angle_beta   90.00
_cell.angle_gamma   90.00
#
_symmetry.space_group_name_H-M   'P 1'
#
loop_
_entity.id
_entity.type
_entity.pdbx_description
1 polymer ?
#
loop_
_entity_poly.entity_id
_entity_poly.type
_entity_poly.pdbx_seq_one_letter_code
_entity_poly.pdbx_strand_id
1 'polypeptide(L)'
;MADKEILKKLNSLNCIKADSGWKKKSREILLSQITGGDFNKEPEEFHVGLAQVLSFSWLRRVSQPIMAVFLIVIFILGSGIISLRAARNTKPGDSFYIAKIFNEKAHQVFTFNEEEKARLGLEFAGNRAEELSQVLVEPGNGDKEEKVEKLVNNFKKEISVAKTRIEKINFKAKSEEEPAEEMAEATGPAAEEDDLRVFSANADKDENGIQIFEP
;
A
#
# COMPACT_ATOMS: atom_id res chain seq x y z
N MET A 1 -11.75 31.18 44.90
CA MET A 1 -12.25 32.56 45.17
C MET A 1 -11.55 33.61 44.32
N ALA A 2 -10.25 33.47 44.02
CA ALA A 2 -9.48 34.38 43.16
C ALA A 2 -10.10 34.61 41.76
N ASP A 3 -10.65 33.58 41.13
CA ASP A 3 -11.16 33.68 39.75
C ASP A 3 -12.38 34.60 39.63
N LYS A 4 -13.26 34.60 40.64
CA LYS A 4 -14.44 35.47 40.68
C LYS A 4 -14.05 36.94 40.82
N GLU A 5 -12.96 37.22 41.52
CA GLU A 5 -12.44 38.59 41.65
C GLU A 5 -11.77 39.07 40.37
N ILE A 6 -11.03 38.21 39.69
CA ILE A 6 -10.40 38.52 38.40
C ILE A 6 -11.47 38.83 37.35
N LEU A 7 -12.53 38.02 37.27
CA LEU A 7 -13.65 38.26 36.36
C LEU A 7 -14.38 39.57 36.65
N LYS A 8 -14.55 39.93 37.94
CA LYS A 8 -15.15 41.21 38.35
C LYS A 8 -14.26 42.40 37.96
N LYS A 9 -12.94 42.28 38.11
CA LYS A 9 -11.95 43.28 37.67
C LYS A 9 -11.91 43.40 36.15
N LEU A 10 -11.94 42.30 35.40
CA LEU A 10 -11.99 42.33 33.93
C LEU A 10 -13.26 43.00 33.41
N ASN A 11 -14.42 42.70 34.00
CA ASN A 11 -15.68 43.34 33.61
C ASN A 11 -15.70 44.84 33.90
N SER A 12 -15.00 45.30 34.96
CA SER A 12 -14.86 46.74 35.22
C SER A 12 -13.99 47.47 34.19
N LEU A 13 -13.13 46.75 33.45
CA LEU A 13 -12.29 47.29 32.38
C LEU A 13 -13.00 47.32 31.02
N ASN A 14 -14.22 46.77 30.92
CA ASN A 14 -15.03 46.74 29.69
C ASN A 14 -15.49 48.14 29.22
N CYS A 15 -15.32 49.17 30.07
CA CYS A 15 -15.59 50.56 29.73
C CYS A 15 -14.41 51.24 29.02
N ILE A 16 -13.24 50.60 28.94
CA ILE A 16 -12.05 51.14 28.29
C ILE A 16 -12.04 50.72 26.82
N LYS A 17 -12.44 51.64 25.94
CA LYS A 17 -12.29 51.44 24.49
C LYS A 17 -10.81 51.48 24.15
N ALA A 18 -10.34 50.49 23.37
CA ALA A 18 -8.97 50.47 22.88
C ALA A 18 -8.65 51.77 22.13
N ASP A 19 -7.53 52.39 22.52
CA ASP A 19 -7.01 53.63 21.94
C ASP A 19 -6.86 53.52 20.41
N SER A 20 -7.20 54.60 19.69
CA SER A 20 -7.19 54.60 18.23
C SER A 20 -5.78 54.44 17.65
N GLY A 21 -4.75 54.96 18.34
CA GLY A 21 -3.34 54.78 18.00
C GLY A 21 -2.88 53.34 18.20
N TRP A 22 -3.28 52.71 19.31
CA TRP A 22 -3.01 51.29 19.57
C TRP A 22 -3.65 50.39 18.49
N LYS A 23 -4.92 50.64 18.12
CA LYS A 23 -5.59 49.88 17.05
C LYS A 23 -4.84 49.98 15.71
N LYS A 24 -4.35 51.18 15.37
CA LYS A 24 -3.62 51.40 14.13
C LYS A 24 -2.30 50.62 14.10
N LYS A 25 -1.53 50.67 15.19
CA LYS A 25 -0.27 49.91 15.33
C LYS A 25 -0.49 48.40 15.29
N SER A 26 -1.49 47.89 16.01
CA SER A 26 -1.82 46.46 15.98
C SER A 26 -2.25 46.01 14.59
N ARG A 27 -3.04 46.83 13.87
CA ARG A 27 -3.41 46.56 12.48
C ARG A 27 -2.19 46.52 11.56
N GLU A 28 -1.27 47.46 11.73
CA GLU A 28 -0.05 47.53 10.93
C GLU A 28 0.87 46.32 11.17
N ILE A 29 1.05 45.90 12.42
CA ILE A 29 1.82 44.70 12.78
C ILE A 29 1.17 43.45 12.16
N LEU A 30 -0.14 43.29 12.31
CA LEU A 30 -0.87 42.15 11.72
C LEU A 30 -0.79 42.17 10.19
N LEU A 31 -0.92 43.34 9.56
CA LEU A 31 -0.77 43.45 8.12
C LEU A 31 0.65 43.10 7.70
N SER A 32 1.69 43.56 8.41
CA SER A 32 3.08 43.21 8.09
C SER A 32 3.34 41.70 8.15
N GLN A 33 2.68 40.99 9.06
CA GLN A 33 2.77 39.53 9.16
C GLN A 33 1.98 38.81 8.06
N ILE A 34 0.82 39.36 7.67
CA ILE A 34 0.02 38.80 6.56
C ILE A 34 0.72 39.06 5.23
N THR A 35 1.22 40.27 4.98
CA THR A 35 1.89 40.62 3.72
C THR A 35 3.34 40.14 3.64
N GLY A 36 4.00 39.94 4.78
CA GLY A 36 5.34 39.34 4.89
C GLY A 36 5.32 37.82 4.98
N GLY A 37 4.14 37.22 5.10
CA GLY A 37 3.94 35.79 4.88
C GLY A 37 4.17 35.49 3.42
N ASP A 38 5.28 34.83 3.11
CA ASP A 38 5.65 34.41 1.77
C ASP A 38 4.62 33.38 1.25
N PHE A 39 3.56 33.87 0.62
CA PHE A 39 2.61 33.06 -0.14
C PHE A 39 3.20 32.56 -1.48
N ASN A 40 4.47 32.91 -1.77
CA ASN A 40 5.23 32.40 -2.91
C ASN A 40 6.26 31.36 -2.49
N LYS A 41 5.93 30.50 -1.51
CA LYS A 41 6.50 29.16 -1.54
C LYS A 41 5.94 28.46 -2.76
N GLU A 42 6.70 28.53 -3.85
CA GLU A 42 6.49 27.67 -5.01
C GLU A 42 6.26 26.25 -4.49
N PRO A 43 5.09 25.65 -4.77
CA PRO A 43 4.84 24.30 -4.33
C PRO A 43 5.83 23.38 -5.04
N GLU A 44 6.66 22.71 -4.24
CA GLU A 44 7.52 21.62 -4.69
C GLU A 44 6.73 20.68 -5.63
N GLU A 45 7.43 20.19 -6.65
CA GLU A 45 7.01 19.59 -7.93
C GLU A 45 5.79 18.65 -7.96
N PHE A 46 5.27 18.22 -6.82
CA PHE A 46 4.06 17.42 -6.68
C PHE A 46 2.80 18.10 -7.23
N HIS A 47 2.73 19.43 -7.21
CA HIS A 47 1.56 20.17 -7.69
C HIS A 47 1.47 20.32 -9.20
N VAL A 48 2.58 20.23 -9.95
CA VAL A 48 2.56 20.41 -11.41
C VAL A 48 1.82 19.25 -12.09
N GLY A 49 2.05 18.01 -11.62
CA GLY A 49 1.35 16.82 -12.11
C GLY A 49 -0.14 16.83 -11.79
N LEU A 50 -0.52 17.18 -10.55
CA LEU A 50 -1.93 17.29 -10.17
C LEU A 50 -2.64 18.47 -10.87
N ALA A 51 -1.99 19.62 -11.02
CA ALA A 51 -2.57 20.79 -11.70
C ALA A 51 -2.76 20.54 -13.21
N GLN A 52 -1.84 19.82 -13.86
CA GLN A 52 -1.99 19.39 -15.26
C GLN A 52 -3.11 18.36 -15.43
N VAL A 53 -3.22 17.39 -14.52
CA VAL A 53 -4.33 16.40 -14.52
C VAL A 53 -5.67 17.07 -14.19
N LEU A 54 -5.70 18.08 -13.32
CA LEU A 54 -6.89 18.86 -12.98
C LEU A 54 -7.17 20.02 -13.95
N SER A 55 -6.35 20.19 -14.98
CA SER A 55 -6.58 21.19 -16.02
C SER A 55 -7.87 20.83 -16.77
N PHE A 56 -8.99 21.43 -16.40
CA PHE A 56 -10.35 21.20 -16.92
C PHE A 56 -10.51 21.25 -18.45
N SER A 57 -9.46 21.64 -19.18
CA SER A 57 -9.46 21.74 -20.64
C SER A 57 -9.57 20.39 -21.35
N TRP A 58 -9.00 19.30 -20.80
CA TRP A 58 -9.18 17.95 -21.38
C TRP A 58 -10.52 17.32 -20.94
N LEU A 59 -10.99 17.62 -19.72
CA LEU A 59 -12.31 17.19 -19.21
C LEU A 59 -13.47 17.69 -20.08
N ARG A 60 -13.34 18.87 -20.70
CA ARG A 60 -14.38 19.42 -21.60
C ARG A 60 -14.61 18.61 -22.88
N ARG A 61 -13.66 17.75 -23.29
CA ARG A 61 -13.83 16.86 -24.46
C ARG A 61 -14.44 15.51 -24.11
N VAL A 62 -14.57 15.20 -22.82
CA VAL A 62 -15.09 13.91 -22.34
C VAL A 62 -16.59 14.04 -22.08
N SER A 63 -17.38 13.06 -22.52
CA SER A 63 -18.82 13.08 -22.29
C SER A 63 -19.16 12.87 -20.80
N GLN A 64 -20.26 13.47 -20.34
CA GLN A 64 -20.73 13.36 -18.95
C GLN A 64 -20.80 11.92 -18.39
N PRO A 65 -21.29 10.89 -19.13
CA PRO A 65 -21.32 9.53 -18.60
C PRO A 65 -19.91 8.93 -18.43
N ILE A 66 -18.96 9.24 -19.30
CA ILE A 66 -17.57 8.77 -19.18
C ILE A 66 -16.91 9.38 -17.94
N MET A 67 -17.15 10.67 -17.67
CA MET A 67 -16.68 11.33 -16.46
C MET A 67 -17.23 10.70 -15.18
N ALA A 68 -18.52 10.35 -15.16
CA ALA A 68 -19.13 9.71 -14.00
C ALA A 68 -18.51 8.34 -13.71
N VAL A 69 -18.32 7.50 -14.75
CA VAL A 69 -17.65 6.19 -14.61
C VAL A 69 -16.21 6.36 -14.13
N PHE A 70 -15.48 7.32 -14.71
CA PHE A 70 -14.08 7.57 -14.35
C PHE A 70 -13.93 8.03 -12.90
N LEU A 71 -14.83 8.89 -12.40
CA LEU A 71 -14.85 9.31 -11.00
C LEU A 71 -15.17 8.14 -10.06
N ILE A 72 -16.09 7.26 -10.43
CA ILE A 72 -16.40 6.06 -9.65
C ILE A 72 -15.16 5.16 -9.57
N VAL A 73 -14.47 4.94 -10.70
CA VAL A 73 -13.24 4.14 -10.75
C VAL A 73 -12.12 4.77 -9.91
N ILE A 74 -11.90 6.09 -10.02
CA ILE A 74 -10.93 6.81 -9.19
C ILE A 74 -11.32 6.75 -7.71
N PHE A 75 -12.59 6.85 -7.37
CA PHE A 75 -13.03 6.76 -5.98
C PHE A 75 -12.77 5.35 -5.40
N ILE A 76 -13.08 4.30 -6.17
CA ILE A 76 -12.83 2.92 -5.76
C ILE A 76 -11.33 2.64 -5.65
N LEU A 77 -10.53 3.01 -6.65
CA LEU A 77 -9.09 2.76 -6.65
C LEU A 77 -8.32 3.69 -5.70
N GLY A 78 -8.72 4.96 -5.63
CA GLY A 78 -8.08 6.01 -4.86
C GLY A 78 -8.34 5.91 -3.36
N SER A 79 -9.52 5.42 -2.94
CA SER A 79 -9.79 5.13 -1.53
C SER A 79 -8.89 4.01 -0.96
N GLY A 80 -8.42 3.10 -1.80
CA GLY A 80 -7.52 2.01 -1.40
C GLY A 80 -6.11 2.47 -1.00
N ILE A 81 -5.53 3.45 -1.70
CA ILE A 81 -4.10 3.81 -1.60
C ILE A 81 -3.71 4.33 -0.21
N ILE A 82 -4.62 5.03 0.48
CA ILE A 82 -4.38 5.55 1.83
C ILE A 82 -4.27 4.41 2.86
N SER A 83 -4.97 3.31 2.62
CA SER A 83 -5.03 2.15 3.54
C SER A 83 -3.72 1.34 3.56
N LEU A 84 -2.95 1.36 2.47
CA LEU A 84 -1.74 0.54 2.32
C LEU A 84 -0.58 0.95 3.25
N ARG A 85 -0.44 2.25 3.56
CA ARG A 85 0.61 2.70 4.50
C ARG A 85 0.26 2.36 5.94
N ALA A 86 -1.01 2.51 6.32
CA ALA A 86 -1.47 2.14 7.66
C ALA A 86 -1.40 0.62 7.89
N ALA A 87 -1.66 -0.18 6.85
CA ALA A 87 -1.67 -1.65 6.94
C ALA A 87 -0.32 -2.28 7.32
N ARG A 88 0.82 -1.64 7.02
CA ARG A 88 2.15 -2.26 7.23
C ARG A 88 2.43 -2.58 8.70
N ASN A 89 2.00 -1.71 9.62
CA ASN A 89 2.27 -1.83 11.06
C ASN A 89 1.09 -2.43 11.83
N THR A 90 0.19 -3.14 11.15
CA THR A 90 -0.99 -3.75 11.77
C THR A 90 -0.68 -5.10 12.40
N LYS A 91 -1.41 -5.41 13.45
CA LYS A 91 -1.34 -6.65 14.22
C LYS A 91 -2.48 -7.60 13.86
N PRO A 92 -2.33 -8.91 14.12
CA PRO A 92 -3.40 -9.88 13.97
C PRO A 92 -4.65 -9.50 14.80
N GLY A 93 -5.72 -9.09 14.11
CA GLY A 93 -6.97 -8.64 14.71
C GLY A 93 -7.28 -7.15 14.50
N ASP A 94 -6.32 -6.36 14.01
CA ASP A 94 -6.58 -4.98 13.61
C ASP A 94 -7.43 -4.95 12.32
N SER A 95 -8.28 -3.94 12.17
CA SER A 95 -9.18 -3.81 11.01
C SER A 95 -8.45 -3.81 9.66
N PHE A 96 -7.24 -3.26 9.60
CA PHE A 96 -6.43 -3.17 8.38
C PHE A 96 -5.48 -4.35 8.18
N TYR A 97 -5.48 -5.35 9.06
CA TYR A 97 -4.63 -6.53 8.93
C TYR A 97 -4.94 -7.34 7.67
N ILE A 98 -6.22 -7.44 7.30
CA ILE A 98 -6.63 -8.12 6.06
C ILE A 98 -5.99 -7.45 4.84
N ALA A 99 -5.89 -6.12 4.83
CA ALA A 99 -5.24 -5.38 3.76
C ALA A 99 -3.72 -5.65 3.71
N LYS A 100 -3.06 -5.83 4.86
CA LYS A 100 -1.64 -6.24 4.93
C LYS A 100 -1.45 -7.58 4.23
N ILE A 101 -2.22 -8.60 4.61
CA ILE A 101 -2.13 -9.95 4.04
C ILE A 101 -2.42 -9.92 2.53
N PHE A 102 -3.44 -9.17 2.10
CA PHE A 102 -3.75 -9.05 0.68
C PHE A 102 -2.59 -8.41 -0.10
N ASN A 103 -2.01 -7.34 0.43
CA ASN A 103 -0.88 -6.67 -0.21
C ASN A 103 0.36 -7.58 -0.31
N GLU A 104 0.66 -8.34 0.75
CA GLU A 104 1.77 -9.32 0.74
C GLU A 104 1.55 -10.40 -0.33
N LYS A 105 0.34 -10.97 -0.42
CA LYS A 105 -0.02 -11.96 -1.45
C LYS A 105 0.04 -11.37 -2.86
N ALA A 106 -0.47 -10.16 -3.05
CA ALA A 106 -0.42 -9.46 -4.33
C ALA A 106 1.05 -9.27 -4.74
N HIS A 107 1.90 -8.78 -3.84
CA HIS A 107 3.33 -8.62 -4.10
C HIS A 107 3.96 -9.94 -4.51
N GLN A 108 3.68 -11.04 -3.79
CA GLN A 108 4.20 -12.37 -4.13
C GLN A 108 3.77 -12.89 -5.51
N VAL A 109 2.54 -12.59 -5.94
CA VAL A 109 2.01 -13.00 -7.25
C VAL A 109 2.59 -12.15 -8.38
N PHE A 110 2.77 -10.84 -8.15
CA PHE A 110 3.27 -9.91 -9.15
C PHE A 110 4.81 -9.84 -9.24
N THR A 111 5.54 -10.40 -8.27
CA THR A 111 6.98 -10.60 -8.39
C THR A 111 7.27 -11.75 -9.36
N PHE A 112 8.04 -11.50 -10.43
CA PHE A 112 8.38 -12.54 -11.42
C PHE A 112 9.71 -13.24 -11.15
N ASN A 113 10.70 -12.53 -10.60
CA ASN A 113 12.02 -13.10 -10.28
C ASN A 113 11.91 -14.12 -9.13
N GLU A 114 12.45 -15.32 -9.32
CA GLU A 114 12.45 -16.39 -8.31
C GLU A 114 13.28 -16.06 -7.07
N GLU A 115 14.40 -15.34 -7.21
CA GLU A 115 15.23 -14.87 -6.10
C GLU A 115 14.48 -13.83 -5.26
N GLU A 116 13.88 -12.85 -5.93
CA GLU A 116 13.05 -11.82 -5.28
C GLU A 116 11.85 -12.47 -4.56
N LYS A 117 11.20 -13.44 -5.20
CA LYS A 117 10.13 -14.26 -4.62
C LYS A 117 10.57 -15.05 -3.39
N ALA A 118 11.81 -15.57 -3.38
CA ALA A 118 12.35 -16.28 -2.23
C ALA A 118 12.65 -15.31 -1.08
N ARG A 119 13.28 -14.17 -1.38
CA ARG A 119 13.51 -13.08 -0.43
C ARG A 119 12.21 -12.60 0.21
N LEU A 120 11.17 -12.40 -0.59
CA LEU A 120 9.85 -11.97 -0.12
C LEU A 120 9.22 -13.01 0.83
N GLY A 121 9.42 -14.30 0.55
CA GLY A 121 9.01 -15.39 1.45
C GLY A 121 9.71 -15.34 2.80
N LEU A 122 11.01 -15.01 2.85
CA LEU A 122 11.72 -14.79 4.11
C LEU A 122 11.23 -13.54 4.84
N GLU A 123 10.96 -12.46 4.10
CA GLU A 123 10.45 -11.21 4.69
C GLU A 123 9.10 -11.43 5.36
N PHE A 124 8.16 -12.11 4.69
CA PHE A 124 6.86 -12.41 5.28
C PHE A 124 6.98 -13.33 6.50
N ALA A 125 7.91 -14.30 6.47
CA ALA A 125 8.18 -15.13 7.63
C ALA A 125 8.71 -14.28 8.80
N GLY A 126 9.63 -13.35 8.53
CA GLY A 126 10.07 -12.35 9.51
C GLY A 126 8.87 -11.58 10.11
N ASN A 127 7.96 -11.10 9.27
CA ASN A 127 6.75 -10.40 9.72
C ASN A 127 5.88 -11.29 10.63
N ARG A 128 5.69 -12.58 10.31
CA ARG A 128 4.94 -13.51 11.18
C ARG A 128 5.62 -13.70 12.54
N ALA A 129 6.94 -13.76 12.57
CA ALA A 129 7.71 -13.87 13.81
C ALA A 129 7.59 -12.60 14.68
N GLU A 130 7.61 -11.42 14.06
CA GLU A 130 7.36 -10.16 14.76
C GLU A 130 5.93 -10.09 15.29
N GLU A 131 4.94 -10.48 14.49
CA GLU A 131 3.54 -10.51 14.91
C GLU A 131 3.29 -11.49 16.06
N LEU A 132 3.98 -12.63 16.09
CA LEU A 132 3.98 -13.54 17.24
C LEU A 132 4.42 -12.84 18.52
N SER A 133 5.52 -12.09 18.46
CA SER A 133 6.01 -11.36 19.63
C SER A 133 4.98 -10.33 20.12
N GLN A 134 4.30 -9.65 19.20
CA GLN A 134 3.27 -8.66 19.52
C GLN A 134 2.02 -9.29 20.15
N VAL A 135 1.55 -10.42 19.59
CA VAL A 135 0.40 -11.16 20.16
C VAL A 135 0.76 -11.69 21.55
N LEU A 136 1.96 -12.23 21.76
CA LEU A 136 2.39 -12.76 23.06
C LEU A 136 2.41 -11.71 24.17
N VAL A 137 2.77 -10.47 23.85
CA VAL A 137 2.83 -9.34 24.81
C VAL A 137 1.43 -8.75 25.11
N GLU A 138 0.44 -8.97 24.25
CA GLU A 138 -0.91 -8.42 24.41
C GLU A 138 -1.65 -9.05 25.61
N PRO A 139 -2.31 -8.26 26.48
CA PRO A 139 -3.11 -8.79 27.58
C PRO A 139 -4.23 -9.70 27.08
N GLY A 140 -4.58 -10.71 27.88
CA GLY A 140 -5.31 -11.91 27.46
C GLY A 140 -6.63 -11.65 26.74
N ASN A 141 -6.62 -11.88 25.42
CA ASN A 141 -7.79 -12.06 24.59
C ASN A 141 -8.07 -13.56 24.47
N GLY A 142 -9.34 -14.00 24.50
CA GLY A 142 -9.72 -15.43 24.44
C GLY A 142 -9.16 -16.19 23.23
N ASP A 143 -8.86 -15.47 22.14
CA ASP A 143 -8.42 -16.06 20.87
C ASP A 143 -6.88 -16.08 20.69
N LYS A 144 -6.12 -15.81 21.76
CA LYS A 144 -4.66 -15.65 21.71
C LYS A 144 -3.95 -16.90 21.19
N GLU A 145 -4.39 -18.08 21.66
CA GLU A 145 -3.79 -19.36 21.30
C GLU A 145 -4.01 -19.69 19.82
N GLU A 146 -5.23 -19.46 19.30
CA GLU A 146 -5.56 -19.65 17.89
C GLU A 146 -4.74 -18.71 16.98
N LYS A 147 -4.60 -17.44 17.38
CA LYS A 147 -3.77 -16.47 16.65
C LYS A 147 -2.32 -16.93 16.57
N VAL A 148 -1.75 -17.37 17.70
CA VAL A 148 -0.37 -17.88 17.78
C VAL A 148 -0.20 -19.11 16.90
N GLU A 149 -1.11 -20.08 16.95
CA GLU A 149 -1.05 -21.28 16.13
C GLU A 149 -1.06 -20.95 14.63
N LYS A 150 -1.99 -20.07 14.21
CA LYS A 150 -2.08 -19.60 12.81
C LYS A 150 -0.78 -18.93 12.35
N LEU A 151 -0.20 -18.07 13.17
CA LEU A 151 1.05 -17.38 12.87
C LEU A 151 2.23 -18.35 12.74
N VAL A 152 2.35 -19.34 13.65
CA VAL A 152 3.39 -20.38 13.58
C VAL A 152 3.24 -21.22 12.32
N ASN A 153 2.02 -21.61 11.96
CA ASN A 153 1.77 -22.39 10.77
C ASN A 153 2.10 -21.61 9.49
N ASN A 154 1.74 -20.32 9.44
CA ASN A 154 2.10 -19.45 8.32
C ASN A 154 3.62 -19.25 8.22
N PHE A 155 4.29 -19.01 9.35
CA PHE A 155 5.75 -18.91 9.40
C PHE A 155 6.44 -20.16 8.83
N LYS A 156 6.04 -21.35 9.30
CA LYS A 156 6.59 -22.63 8.82
C LYS A 156 6.38 -22.80 7.32
N LYS A 157 5.20 -22.43 6.81
CA LYS A 157 4.86 -22.50 5.40
C LYS A 157 5.71 -21.54 4.56
N GLU A 158 5.89 -20.31 5.00
CA GLU A 158 6.66 -19.30 4.26
C GLU A 158 8.14 -19.69 4.19
N ILE A 159 8.72 -20.17 5.30
CA ILE A 159 10.10 -20.68 5.32
C ILE A 159 10.28 -21.92 4.44
N SER A 160 9.33 -22.88 4.47
CA SER A 160 9.46 -24.08 3.64
C SER A 160 9.37 -23.74 2.15
N VAL A 161 8.46 -22.87 1.76
CA VAL A 161 8.33 -22.38 0.38
C VAL A 161 9.59 -21.62 -0.03
N ALA A 162 10.10 -20.72 0.80
CA ALA A 162 11.33 -19.98 0.50
C ALA A 162 12.54 -20.92 0.34
N LYS A 163 12.70 -21.90 1.24
CA LYS A 163 13.77 -22.89 1.17
C LYS A 163 13.73 -23.67 -0.14
N THR A 164 12.56 -24.20 -0.52
CA THR A 164 12.42 -24.94 -1.79
C THR A 164 12.71 -24.06 -3.01
N ARG A 165 12.40 -22.76 -2.97
CA ARG A 165 12.76 -21.82 -4.05
C ARG A 165 14.26 -21.59 -4.12
N ILE A 166 14.92 -21.37 -2.99
CA ILE A 166 16.38 -21.21 -2.92
C ILE A 166 17.10 -22.46 -3.45
N GLU A 167 16.63 -23.65 -3.08
CA GLU A 167 17.17 -24.92 -3.60
C GLU A 167 17.04 -25.02 -5.13
N LYS A 168 15.89 -24.61 -5.69
CA LYS A 168 15.67 -24.55 -7.15
C LYS A 168 16.59 -23.53 -7.83
N ILE A 169 16.79 -22.37 -7.23
CA ILE A 169 17.69 -21.33 -7.76
C ILE A 169 19.13 -21.85 -7.80
N ASN A 170 19.60 -22.48 -6.71
CA ASN A 170 20.93 -23.09 -6.65
C ASN A 170 21.12 -24.21 -7.68
N PHE A 171 20.08 -25.04 -7.91
CA PHE A 171 20.14 -26.08 -8.94
C PHE A 171 20.24 -25.49 -10.35
N LYS A 172 19.49 -24.42 -10.63
CA LYS A 172 19.51 -23.73 -11.93
C LYS A 172 20.85 -23.04 -12.18
N ALA A 173 21.41 -22.35 -11.18
CA ALA A 173 22.73 -21.74 -11.26
C ALA A 173 23.82 -22.79 -11.54
N LYS A 174 23.74 -23.98 -10.92
CA LYS A 174 24.68 -25.07 -11.15
C LYS A 174 24.55 -25.73 -12.54
N SER A 175 23.36 -25.71 -13.14
CA SER A 175 23.15 -26.21 -14.52
C SER A 175 23.59 -25.25 -15.61
N GLU A 176 23.75 -23.95 -15.29
CA GLU A 176 24.19 -22.92 -16.22
C GLU A 176 25.72 -22.71 -16.21
N GLU A 177 26.45 -23.35 -15.28
CA GLU A 177 27.91 -23.24 -15.11
C GLU A 177 28.73 -24.41 -15.71
N GLU A 178 28.13 -25.41 -16.38
CA GLU A 178 28.92 -26.39 -17.15
C GLU A 178 29.35 -25.78 -18.50
N PRO A 179 30.66 -25.78 -18.85
CA PRO A 179 31.15 -25.11 -20.05
C PRO A 179 30.67 -25.82 -21.31
N ALA A 180 30.10 -25.03 -22.21
CA ALA A 180 29.89 -25.36 -23.61
C ALA A 180 31.23 -25.49 -24.35
N GLU A 181 31.93 -26.61 -24.17
CA GLU A 181 33.02 -27.06 -25.05
C GLU A 181 32.94 -28.58 -25.25
N GLU A 182 31.99 -29.05 -26.06
CA GLU A 182 32.26 -29.99 -27.17
C GLU A 182 30.97 -30.31 -27.93
N MET A 183 31.13 -30.60 -29.21
CA MET A 183 30.11 -31.00 -30.20
C MET A 183 29.44 -29.87 -31.00
N ALA A 184 30.27 -29.19 -31.79
CA ALA A 184 29.93 -28.96 -33.19
C ALA A 184 29.92 -30.30 -33.95
N GLU A 185 29.04 -30.38 -34.95
CA GLU A 185 28.95 -31.40 -36.02
C GLU A 185 27.90 -32.52 -35.85
N ALA A 186 26.66 -32.21 -36.24
CA ALA A 186 25.94 -32.96 -37.28
C ALA A 186 24.70 -32.17 -37.76
N THR A 187 24.84 -31.55 -38.93
CA THR A 187 23.87 -31.42 -40.04
C THR A 187 22.38 -31.73 -39.78
N GLY A 188 21.50 -30.74 -40.09
CA GLY A 188 20.02 -30.81 -40.10
C GLY A 188 19.39 -31.69 -41.21
N PRO A 189 18.12 -31.50 -41.66
CA PRO A 189 17.31 -30.26 -41.65
C PRO A 189 15.76 -30.41 -41.40
N ALA A 190 15.05 -29.27 -41.56
CA ALA A 190 13.60 -29.11 -41.89
C ALA A 190 12.57 -29.32 -40.75
N ALA A 191 11.49 -28.55 -40.57
CA ALA A 191 10.90 -27.37 -41.23
C ALA A 191 9.72 -26.82 -40.37
N GLU A 192 9.22 -25.62 -40.71
CA GLU A 192 7.88 -25.01 -40.43
C GLU A 192 7.57 -24.61 -38.96
N GLU A 193 7.53 -23.32 -38.59
CA GLU A 193 6.50 -22.26 -38.79
C GLU A 193 5.12 -22.51 -38.12
N ASP A 194 4.66 -21.45 -37.42
CA ASP A 194 3.36 -21.20 -36.78
C ASP A 194 2.94 -22.02 -35.54
N ASP A 195 2.88 -21.36 -34.38
CA ASP A 195 1.58 -20.93 -33.83
C ASP A 195 1.78 -20.01 -32.59
N LEU A 196 1.38 -18.75 -32.75
CA LEU A 196 1.36 -17.73 -31.72
C LEU A 196 0.17 -18.00 -30.77
N ARG A 197 0.36 -18.92 -29.82
CA ARG A 197 -0.70 -19.29 -28.86
C ARG A 197 -0.84 -18.29 -27.72
N VAL A 198 -1.74 -17.35 -27.96
CA VAL A 198 -2.46 -16.56 -26.97
C VAL A 198 -2.88 -17.45 -25.79
N PHE A 199 -2.52 -17.02 -24.58
CA PHE A 199 -2.93 -17.62 -23.31
C PHE A 199 -4.46 -17.69 -23.21
N SER A 200 -5.05 -18.83 -23.57
CA SER A 200 -6.40 -19.19 -23.14
C SER A 200 -6.31 -19.91 -21.79
N ALA A 201 -7.09 -19.42 -20.84
CA ALA A 201 -7.24 -20.00 -19.52
C ALA A 201 -7.84 -21.42 -19.64
N ASN A 202 -6.98 -22.44 -19.59
CA ASN A 202 -7.43 -23.77 -19.19
C ASN A 202 -7.46 -23.79 -17.66
N ALA A 203 -8.66 -23.52 -17.14
CA ALA A 203 -9.07 -23.99 -15.84
C ALA A 203 -9.14 -25.52 -15.93
N ASP A 204 -8.14 -26.19 -15.37
CA ASP A 204 -8.18 -27.64 -15.16
C ASP A 204 -9.42 -27.96 -14.33
N LYS A 205 -10.37 -28.63 -14.99
CA LYS A 205 -11.51 -29.30 -14.36
C LYS A 205 -10.95 -30.43 -13.50
N ASP A 206 -11.08 -30.30 -12.19
CA ASP A 206 -11.03 -31.43 -11.29
C ASP A 206 -12.38 -32.15 -11.26
N GLU A 207 -12.33 -33.47 -11.31
CA GLU A 207 -13.46 -34.38 -11.58
C GLU A 207 -14.38 -34.61 -10.37
N ASN A 208 -14.51 -33.64 -9.46
CA ASN A 208 -15.45 -33.71 -8.34
C ASN A 208 -16.57 -32.68 -8.55
N GLY A 209 -17.69 -33.17 -9.07
CA GLY A 209 -18.89 -32.38 -9.37
C GLY A 209 -19.32 -31.50 -8.19
N ILE A 210 -19.41 -30.19 -8.47
CA ILE A 210 -20.09 -29.21 -7.61
C ILE A 210 -21.57 -29.56 -7.63
N GLN A 211 -22.09 -30.11 -6.54
CA GLN A 211 -23.54 -30.22 -6.33
C GLN A 211 -24.10 -28.81 -6.16
N ILE A 212 -24.87 -28.38 -7.15
CA ILE A 212 -25.62 -27.13 -7.10
C ILE A 212 -26.91 -27.44 -6.32
N PHE A 213 -27.07 -26.80 -5.17
CA PHE A 213 -28.33 -26.75 -4.44
C PHE A 213 -29.27 -25.79 -5.18
N GLU A 214 -30.34 -26.29 -5.78
CA GLU A 214 -31.46 -25.46 -6.25
C GLU A 214 -32.50 -25.28 -5.11
N PRO A 215 -33.20 -24.13 -5.06
CA PRO A 215 -34.14 -23.79 -3.99
C PRO A 215 -35.41 -24.65 -3.96
#